data_AF-A0A9R0VJ21-F1
#
_entry.id   AF-A0A9R0VJ21-F1
#
_cell.length_a   1.000
_cell.length_b   1.000
_cell.length_c   1.000
_cell.angle_alpha   90.00
_cell.angle_beta   90.00
_cell.angle_gamma   90.00
#
_symmetry.space_group_name_H-M   'P 1'
#
loop_
_entity.id
_entity.type
_entity.pdbx_description
1 polymer ?
#
loop_
_entity_poly.entity_id
_entity_poly.type
_entity_poly.pdbx_seq_one_letter_code
_entity_poly.pdbx_strand_id
1 'polypeptide(L)'
;MEFALALVEQLYGKEKVEQIAKPMLVRYECGYSMKEVNSVEWHCSGTPKVLLPLANGIEEMEAIILVDALRRAKADVVVASIEGGVEITARYGTRIVADVMLGEAADRAPFDLIIVPASSMAACRARRRWAAVSSSSLC
;
A
#
# COMPACT_ATOMS: atom_id res chain seq x y z
N MET A 1 -6.47 -8.57 -16.76
CA MET A 1 -7.40 -9.43 -16.00
C MET A 1 -7.82 -10.66 -16.81
N GLU A 2 -8.24 -10.50 -18.07
CA GLU A 2 -8.81 -11.59 -18.89
C GLU A 2 -7.90 -12.83 -19.02
N PHE A 3 -6.60 -12.63 -19.21
CA PHE A 3 -5.63 -13.74 -19.24
C PHE A 3 -5.61 -14.55 -17.93
N ALA A 4 -5.67 -13.88 -16.78
CA ALA A 4 -5.71 -14.55 -15.47
C ALA A 4 -7.02 -15.31 -15.26
N LEU A 5 -8.15 -14.73 -15.68
CA LEU A 5 -9.46 -15.40 -15.61
C LEU A 5 -9.54 -16.61 -16.53
N ALA A 6 -8.95 -16.54 -17.74
CA ALA A 6 -8.86 -17.68 -18.65
C ALA A 6 -8.05 -18.85 -18.03
N LEU A 7 -6.96 -18.55 -17.33
CA LEU A 7 -6.19 -19.57 -16.59
C LEU A 7 -7.00 -20.18 -15.44
N VAL A 8 -7.73 -19.36 -14.68
CA VAL A 8 -8.62 -19.86 -13.61
C VAL A 8 -9.72 -20.74 -14.18
N GLU A 9 -10.26 -20.39 -15.36
CA GLU A 9 -11.26 -21.20 -16.06
C GLU A 9 -10.70 -22.58 -16.42
N GLN A 10 -9.49 -22.62 -16.98
CA GLN A 10 -8.82 -23.87 -17.35
C GLN A 10 -8.50 -24.73 -16.13
N LEU A 11 -8.08 -24.12 -15.01
CA LEU A 11 -7.66 -24.84 -13.81
C LEU A 11 -8.81 -25.29 -12.92
N TYR A 12 -9.89 -24.51 -12.85
CA TYR A 12 -10.95 -24.68 -11.85
C TYR A 12 -12.37 -24.58 -12.39
N GLY A 13 -12.54 -24.38 -13.69
CA GLY A 13 -13.85 -24.27 -14.33
C GLY A 13 -14.50 -22.89 -14.19
N LYS A 14 -15.53 -22.67 -15.01
CA LYS A 14 -16.24 -21.39 -15.16
C LYS A 14 -16.89 -20.87 -13.87
N GLU A 15 -17.38 -21.76 -13.01
CA GLU A 15 -18.04 -21.37 -11.75
C GLU A 15 -17.09 -20.58 -10.84
N LYS A 16 -15.84 -21.03 -10.73
CA LYS A 16 -14.85 -20.39 -9.86
C LYS A 16 -14.38 -19.06 -10.44
N VAL A 17 -14.37 -18.93 -11.77
CA VAL A 17 -14.08 -17.66 -12.45
C VAL A 17 -15.10 -16.59 -12.06
N GLU A 18 -16.39 -16.92 -12.02
CA GLU A 18 -17.43 -15.94 -11.66
C GLU A 18 -17.32 -15.49 -10.20
N GLN A 19 -17.00 -16.42 -9.29
CA GLN A 19 -16.75 -16.13 -7.88
C GLN A 19 -15.54 -15.20 -7.67
N ILE A 20 -14.48 -15.36 -8.46
CA ILE A 20 -13.24 -14.59 -8.36
C ILE A 20 -13.31 -13.27 -9.14
N ALA A 21 -13.96 -13.25 -10.30
CA ALA A 21 -14.10 -12.06 -11.14
C ALA A 21 -14.97 -11.00 -10.46
N LYS A 22 -16.02 -11.41 -9.72
CA LYS A 22 -16.94 -10.51 -9.03
C LYS A 22 -16.26 -9.53 -8.06
N PRO A 23 -15.33 -9.96 -7.18
CA PRO A 23 -14.53 -9.05 -6.34
C PRO A 23 -13.34 -8.40 -7.07
N MET A 24 -12.82 -8.99 -8.15
CA MET A 24 -11.72 -8.41 -8.94
C MET A 24 -12.17 -7.27 -9.88
N LEU A 25 -13.45 -7.22 -10.24
CA LEU A 25 -14.07 -6.08 -10.88
C LEU A 25 -14.20 -4.95 -9.86
N VAL A 26 -13.27 -3.99 -9.93
CA VAL A 26 -13.44 -2.69 -9.28
C VAL A 26 -14.72 -2.08 -9.85
N ARG A 27 -15.84 -2.20 -9.11
CA ARG A 27 -17.05 -1.45 -9.41
C ARG A 27 -16.75 0.00 -9.10
N TYR A 28 -16.57 0.78 -10.15
CA TYR A 28 -16.36 2.22 -10.06
C TYR A 28 -17.71 2.88 -9.71
N GLU A 29 -18.19 2.68 -8.48
CA GLU A 29 -19.30 3.47 -7.95
C GLU A 29 -18.71 4.83 -7.57
N CYS A 30 -18.96 5.81 -8.43
CA CYS A 30 -18.38 7.14 -8.37
C CYS A 30 -18.71 7.82 -7.04
N GLY A 31 -17.69 7.96 -6.19
CA GLY A 31 -17.73 8.70 -4.94
C GLY A 31 -16.41 8.58 -4.21
N TYR A 32 -15.33 9.18 -4.74
CA TYR A 32 -14.16 9.39 -3.89
C TYR A 32 -14.49 10.54 -2.93
N SER A 33 -14.42 10.28 -1.62
CA SER A 33 -14.53 11.34 -0.62
C SER A 33 -13.12 11.84 -0.31
N MET A 34 -12.74 12.94 -0.93
CA MET A 34 -11.52 13.65 -0.56
C MET A 34 -11.82 14.52 0.65
N LYS A 35 -11.46 14.04 1.84
CA LYS A 35 -11.47 14.86 3.05
C LYS A 35 -10.06 15.36 3.29
N GLU A 36 -9.79 16.59 2.90
CA GLU A 36 -8.57 17.27 3.27
C GLU A 36 -8.63 17.56 4.78
N VAL A 37 -7.74 16.92 5.54
CA VAL A 37 -7.64 17.09 7.00
C VAL A 37 -6.56 18.11 7.37
N ASN A 38 -5.67 18.42 6.43
CA ASN A 38 -4.57 19.36 6.63
C ASN A 38 -4.30 20.12 5.32
N SER A 39 -4.87 21.32 5.19
CA SER A 39 -4.60 22.19 4.04
C SER A 39 -3.21 22.78 4.20
N VAL A 40 -2.26 22.27 3.40
CA VAL A 40 -0.88 22.72 3.35
C VAL A 40 -0.52 23.05 1.90
N GLU A 41 0.24 24.12 1.67
CA GLU A 41 0.79 24.40 0.35
C GLU A 41 1.91 23.40 0.03
N TRP A 42 1.66 22.54 -0.95
CA TRP A 42 2.58 21.51 -1.40
C TRP A 42 3.71 22.12 -2.22
N HIS A 43 4.87 22.30 -1.60
CA HIS A 43 6.07 22.82 -2.27
C HIS A 43 6.99 21.67 -2.69
N CYS A 44 6.79 21.11 -3.87
CA CYS A 44 7.70 20.10 -4.43
C CYS A 44 8.91 20.79 -5.06
N SER A 45 9.95 21.10 -4.28
CA SER A 45 11.20 21.71 -4.78
C SER A 45 12.18 20.69 -5.40
N GLY A 46 11.83 19.39 -5.39
CA GLY A 46 12.65 18.29 -5.91
C GLY A 46 11.83 17.02 -6.19
N THR A 47 12.49 15.86 -6.22
CA THR A 47 11.81 14.57 -6.39
C THR A 47 10.94 14.25 -5.18
N PRO A 48 9.61 14.07 -5.35
CA PRO A 48 8.71 13.79 -4.23
C PRO A 48 9.09 12.49 -3.52
N LYS A 49 9.19 12.54 -2.19
CA LYS A 49 9.46 11.38 -1.34
C LYS A 49 8.18 10.82 -0.76
N VAL A 50 7.91 9.55 -1.02
CA VAL A 50 6.68 8.87 -0.62
C VAL A 50 7.00 7.67 0.26
N LEU A 51 6.32 7.59 1.41
CA LEU A 51 6.40 6.45 2.31
C LEU A 51 5.13 5.57 2.19
N LEU A 52 5.32 4.27 1.95
CA LEU A 52 4.27 3.27 2.02
C LEU A 52 4.55 2.30 3.19
N PRO A 53 3.94 2.52 4.36
CA PRO A 53 3.99 1.54 5.45
C PRO A 53 3.07 0.36 5.14
N LEU A 54 3.65 -0.84 5.10
CA LEU A 54 2.98 -2.10 4.82
C LEU A 54 3.02 -3.03 6.04
N ALA A 55 1.98 -3.85 6.17
CA ALA A 55 1.83 -4.84 7.24
C ALA A 55 1.42 -6.19 6.68
N ASN A 56 1.48 -7.23 7.50
CA ASN A 56 0.92 -8.53 7.14
C ASN A 56 -0.57 -8.42 6.84
N GLY A 57 -1.07 -9.19 5.87
CA GLY A 57 -2.49 -9.23 5.48
C GLY A 57 -2.99 -8.03 4.66
N ILE A 58 -2.08 -7.24 4.07
CA ILE A 58 -2.43 -6.26 3.03
C ILE A 58 -2.96 -6.96 1.76
N GLU A 59 -3.75 -6.24 0.97
CA GLU A 59 -4.02 -6.60 -0.43
C GLU A 59 -2.82 -6.21 -1.29
N GLU A 60 -2.13 -7.22 -1.84
CA GLU A 60 -0.89 -7.01 -2.59
C GLU A 60 -1.09 -6.15 -3.84
N MET A 61 -2.25 -6.27 -4.50
CA MET A 61 -2.52 -5.54 -5.74
C MET A 61 -2.55 -4.04 -5.49
N GLU A 62 -3.19 -3.56 -4.41
CA GLU A 62 -3.21 -2.13 -4.10
C GLU A 62 -1.81 -1.58 -3.81
N ALA A 63 -1.04 -2.28 -2.98
CA ALA A 63 0.30 -1.86 -2.61
C ALA A 63 1.24 -1.82 -3.82
N ILE A 64 1.24 -2.88 -4.63
CA ILE A 64 2.12 -3.00 -5.79
C ILE A 64 1.74 -1.98 -6.88
N ILE A 65 0.44 -1.77 -7.14
CA ILE A 65 -0.02 -0.79 -8.13
C ILE A 65 0.41 0.63 -7.74
N LEU A 66 0.28 0.99 -6.45
CA LEU A 66 0.73 2.30 -5.97
C LEU A 66 2.24 2.48 -6.12
N VAL A 67 3.03 1.48 -5.70
CA VAL A 67 4.49 1.51 -5.83
C VAL A 67 4.91 1.63 -7.30
N ASP A 68 4.33 0.82 -8.18
CA ASP A 68 4.64 0.81 -9.62
C ASP A 68 4.28 2.15 -10.28
N ALA A 69 3.08 2.67 -10.04
CA ALA A 69 2.64 3.94 -10.61
C ALA A 69 3.54 5.11 -10.17
N LEU A 70 3.85 5.21 -8.87
CA LEU A 70 4.65 6.30 -8.32
C LEU A 70 6.12 6.22 -8.76
N ARG A 71 6.72 5.02 -8.78
CA ARG A 71 8.09 4.84 -9.29
C ARG A 71 8.17 5.15 -10.78
N ARG A 72 7.16 4.80 -11.58
CA ARG A 72 7.07 5.21 -13.02
C ARG A 72 6.93 6.72 -13.18
N ALA A 73 6.24 7.39 -12.27
CA ALA A 73 6.17 8.84 -12.20
C ALA A 73 7.48 9.50 -11.68
N LYS A 74 8.53 8.71 -11.43
CA LYS A 74 9.84 9.13 -10.91
C LYS A 74 9.80 9.69 -9.48
N ALA A 75 8.79 9.33 -8.68
CA ALA A 75 8.81 9.60 -7.25
C ALA A 75 9.77 8.67 -6.51
N ASP A 76 10.37 9.15 -5.42
CA ASP A 76 11.21 8.37 -4.53
C ASP A 76 10.32 7.63 -3.51
N VAL A 77 10.01 6.37 -3.82
CA VAL A 77 9.06 5.56 -3.04
C VAL A 77 9.80 4.59 -2.14
N VAL A 78 9.61 4.77 -0.84
CA VAL A 78 10.13 3.89 0.22
C VAL A 78 9.00 3.01 0.74
N VAL A 79 9.14 1.70 0.58
CA VAL A 79 8.26 0.70 1.18
C VAL A 79 8.81 0.33 2.55
N ALA A 80 8.05 0.57 3.61
CA ALA A 80 8.46 0.29 4.97
C ALA A 80 7.63 -0.83 5.60
N SER A 81 8.29 -1.82 6.19
CA SER A 81 7.60 -2.86 6.97
C SER A 81 7.31 -2.37 8.38
N ILE A 82 6.06 -2.53 8.82
CA ILE A 82 5.67 -2.28 10.22
C ILE A 82 5.88 -3.50 11.14
N GLU A 83 6.25 -4.64 10.55
CA GLU A 83 6.44 -5.91 11.25
C GLU A 83 7.84 -5.99 11.90
N GLY A 84 8.14 -7.13 12.55
CA GLY A 84 9.45 -7.36 13.19
C GLY A 84 10.62 -7.57 12.23
N GLY A 85 10.40 -7.50 10.92
CA GLY A 85 11.41 -7.63 9.87
C GLY A 85 10.92 -7.04 8.55
N VAL A 86 11.78 -7.06 7.53
CA VAL A 86 11.48 -6.48 6.19
C VAL A 86 10.51 -7.32 5.36
N GLU A 87 10.28 -8.58 5.74
CA GLU A 87 9.35 -9.46 5.03
C GLU A 87 7.90 -9.25 5.46
N ILE A 88 7.02 -9.20 4.48
CA ILE A 88 5.59 -8.96 4.65
C ILE A 88 4.84 -10.06 3.90
N THR A 89 3.89 -10.69 4.57
CA THR A 89 3.00 -11.69 3.97
C THR A 89 1.65 -11.04 3.65
N ALA A 90 1.34 -10.89 2.36
CA ALA A 90 0.05 -10.39 1.90
C ALA A 90 -1.08 -11.39 2.16
N ARG A 91 -2.33 -10.95 1.97
CA ARG A 91 -3.53 -11.72 2.31
C ARG A 91 -3.56 -13.12 1.67
N TYR A 92 -3.09 -13.25 0.44
CA TYR A 92 -3.11 -14.52 -0.30
C TYR A 92 -1.77 -15.26 -0.29
N GLY A 93 -0.87 -14.91 0.65
CA GLY A 93 0.41 -15.61 0.85
C GLY A 93 1.57 -15.06 0.02
N THR A 94 1.35 -14.03 -0.79
CA THR A 94 2.42 -13.34 -1.52
C THR A 94 3.41 -12.73 -0.52
N ARG A 95 4.70 -13.06 -0.66
CA ARG A 95 5.77 -12.49 0.16
C ARG A 95 6.33 -11.25 -0.52
N ILE A 96 6.27 -10.13 0.17
CA ILE A 96 6.82 -8.84 -0.26
C ILE A 96 8.00 -8.52 0.65
N VAL A 97 9.13 -8.13 0.08
CA VAL A 97 10.27 -7.63 0.84
C VAL A 97 10.23 -6.11 0.77
N ALA A 98 10.06 -5.48 1.92
CA ALA A 98 10.09 -4.03 2.06
C ALA A 98 11.53 -3.50 1.92
N ASP A 99 11.67 -2.22 1.56
CA ASP A 99 12.98 -1.58 1.41
C ASP A 99 13.64 -1.38 2.78
N VAL A 100 12.85 -1.10 3.82
CA VAL A 100 13.31 -0.84 5.20
C VAL A 100 12.29 -1.24 6.25
N MET A 101 12.71 -1.24 7.52
CA MET A 101 11.80 -1.24 8.65
C MET A 101 11.20 0.16 8.89
N LEU A 102 10.00 0.23 9.48
CA LEU A 102 9.33 1.50 9.78
C LEU A 102 10.14 2.39 10.73
N GLY A 103 10.86 1.78 11.69
CA GLY A 103 11.75 2.53 12.59
C GLY A 103 12.85 3.25 11.82
N GLU A 104 13.55 2.53 10.95
CA GLU A 104 14.59 3.10 10.08
C GLU A 104 14.02 4.15 9.11
N ALA A 105 12.79 3.95 8.62
CA ALA A 105 12.13 4.92 7.77
C ALA A 105 11.84 6.23 8.52
N ALA A 106 11.47 6.17 9.80
CA ALA A 106 11.18 7.35 10.60
C ALA A 106 12.43 8.19 10.91
N ASP A 107 13.61 7.56 10.94
CA ASP A 107 14.89 8.25 11.08
C ASP A 107 15.36 8.93 9.79
N ARG A 108 14.73 8.64 8.65
CA ARG A 108 15.03 9.31 7.36
C ARG A 108 14.39 10.70 7.31
N ALA A 109 15.02 11.56 6.52
CA ALA A 109 14.56 12.91 6.16
C ALA A 109 13.06 12.97 5.81
N PRO A 110 12.38 14.12 5.96
CA PRO A 110 10.92 14.20 5.88
C PRO A 110 10.38 13.67 4.54
N PHE A 111 9.27 12.95 4.63
CA PHE A 111 8.49 12.48 3.49
C PHE A 111 7.44 13.53 3.12
N ASP A 112 7.22 13.73 1.83
CA ASP A 112 6.18 14.62 1.32
C ASP A 112 4.81 13.95 1.43
N LEU A 113 4.74 12.63 1.22
CA LEU A 113 3.49 11.88 1.20
C LEU A 113 3.60 10.55 1.94
N ILE A 114 2.58 10.20 2.71
CA ILE A 114 2.43 8.89 3.34
C ILE A 114 1.15 8.25 2.80
N ILE A 115 1.27 7.10 2.17
CA ILE A 115 0.14 6.38 1.58
C ILE A 115 -0.07 5.07 2.32
N VAL A 116 -1.26 4.88 2.89
CA VAL A 116 -1.64 3.65 3.58
C VAL A 116 -2.64 2.89 2.71
N PRO A 117 -2.27 1.72 2.12
CA PRO A 117 -3.18 0.93 1.30
C PRO A 117 -4.42 0.49 2.08
N ALA A 118 -5.56 0.44 1.41
CA ALA A 118 -6.87 0.29 2.03
C ALA A 118 -7.23 -1.19 2.24
N SER A 119 -6.58 -1.83 3.22
CA SER A 119 -7.11 -3.07 3.81
C SER A 119 -7.56 -2.79 5.23
N SER A 120 -8.83 -3.10 5.54
CA SER A 120 -9.50 -2.66 6.79
C SER A 120 -8.72 -2.97 8.07
N MET A 121 -7.99 -4.09 8.10
CA MET A 121 -7.15 -4.47 9.24
C MET A 121 -5.70 -3.97 9.16
N ALA A 122 -5.05 -4.04 8.00
CA ALA A 122 -3.64 -3.63 7.90
C ALA A 122 -3.48 -2.11 7.94
N ALA A 123 -4.41 -1.36 7.33
CA ALA A 123 -4.44 0.10 7.39
C ALA A 123 -4.60 0.60 8.83
N CYS A 124 -5.47 -0.03 9.62
CA CYS A 124 -5.62 0.28 11.05
C CYS A 124 -4.32 0.09 11.84
N ARG A 125 -3.57 -0.99 11.56
CA ARG A 125 -2.28 -1.25 12.22
C ARG A 125 -1.19 -0.29 11.78
N ALA A 126 -1.06 -0.04 10.48
CA ALA A 126 -0.08 0.89 9.93
C ALA A 126 -0.29 2.31 10.49
N ARG A 127 -1.54 2.80 10.53
CA ARG A 127 -1.88 4.10 11.11
C ARG A 127 -1.51 4.20 12.59
N ARG A 128 -1.84 3.17 13.39
CA ARG A 128 -1.51 3.17 14.83
C ARG A 128 -0.01 3.11 15.08
N ARG A 129 0.71 2.27 14.32
CA ARG A 129 2.16 2.11 14.49
C ARG A 129 2.93 3.34 14.04
N TRP A 130 2.54 3.95 12.92
CA TRP A 130 3.12 5.22 12.48
C TRP A 130 2.92 6.31 13.54
N ALA A 131 1.70 6.49 14.06
CA ALA A 131 1.44 7.47 15.10
C ALA A 131 2.29 7.26 16.36
N ALA A 132 2.54 5.99 16.75
CA ALA A 132 3.43 5.67 17.87
C ALA A 132 4.91 6.02 17.58
N VAL A 133 5.40 5.72 16.38
CA VAL A 133 6.78 6.02 15.98
C VAL A 133 7.00 7.53 15.83
N SER A 134 6.06 8.24 15.21
CA SER A 134 6.14 9.70 15.04
C SER A 134 6.00 10.49 16.35
N SER A 135 5.38 9.90 17.37
CA SER A 135 5.27 10.52 18.71
C SER A 135 6.51 10.27 19.58
N SER A 136 7.33 9.27 19.23
CA SER A 136 8.55 8.91 19.98
C SER A 136 9.79 9.69 19.52
N SER A 137 9.75 10.28 18.32
CA SER A 137 10.80 11.15 17.75
C SER A 137 10.62 12.63 18.11
N LEU A 138 9.75 12.95 19.07
CA LEU A 138 9.44 14.30 19.59
C LEU A 138 9.93 14.54 21.04
N CYS A 139 10.92 13.76 21.50
CA CYS A 139 11.65 14.02 22.75
C CYS A 139 13.10 14.43 22.48
#